data_AF-A0A349E5U6-F1
#
_entry.id   AF-A0A349E5U6-F1
#
_cell.length_a   1.000
_cell.length_b   1.000
_cell.length_c   1.000
_cell.angle_alpha   90.00
_cell.angle_beta   90.00
_cell.angle_gamma   90.00
#
_symmetry.space_group_name_H-M   'P 1'
#
loop_
_entity.id
_entity.type
_entity.pdbx_description
1 polymer ?
#
loop_
_entity_poly.entity_id
_entity_poly.type
_entity_poly.pdbx_seq_one_letter_code
_entity_poly.pdbx_strand_id
1 'polypeptide(L)'
;GSEEDLAVAVRALMSGEGFESFLMETTNDRLLTEAFSTSIFSIVDRAYYPNSYQYFQVPGPVGSDKRLTSEALAQEPLRLVSHVVTNERPYTEVLTADYIMVNPYSAEVYGGNVTFDDAGDPEEWREGRITEYYRCTVCGQNNPNASYNIATDYPHAGLLNSPAFLSRFPSTDTNRNRARARWAYYFFLGVDIEGLSERTTDQSALADENNPTLNNSNCTVCHNIMDPVAGAFQNYGDDGFYKDKPGGLHSLPRSYRFDPNSDYQPGDTWYSDMLAPGFGEELAPNSDNSIQWLAEKFVKDPRFAYGTVYFWYPAVMGRDAYTLPENSEDFDYESKLAAYSVEQEMLQDVAARFVAGSAGNGAHNLKDLLVDLTLSDHFRADSVDAITSVQEAELDQIGTGKLLTPEQLNRKLESTTGFRWDYGSFSALEQVYSLIYGGIDSFGITERATDLTTLMSSVVTAMANEVSCPITAQEFGLSQSQRKLFPFVELTSLPTNSETAIRNNIQHLHSTLLGEALATNDAEIDATFDLFSAIWNARLAANKGSNVVSDSEICITENVANPVLTDSNQTLRSWAAIVNYMIRDYKFIHE
;
A
#
# COMPACT_ATOMS: atom_id res chain seq x y z
N GLY A 1 -30.15 -6.10 -9.02
CA GLY A 1 -30.26 -4.94 -8.13
C GLY A 1 -30.25 -3.68 -8.96
N SER A 2 -30.54 -2.55 -8.35
CA SER A 2 -30.22 -1.21 -8.87
C SER A 2 -28.72 -0.90 -8.69
N GLU A 3 -28.23 0.22 -9.24
CA GLU A 3 -26.87 0.71 -8.92
C GLU A 3 -26.73 1.09 -7.44
N GLU A 4 -27.80 1.59 -6.83
CA GLU A 4 -27.84 1.90 -5.40
C GLU A 4 -27.65 0.63 -4.54
N ASP A 5 -28.30 -0.48 -4.92
CA ASP A 5 -28.11 -1.78 -4.23
C ASP A 5 -26.65 -2.25 -4.33
N LEU A 6 -26.01 -2.04 -5.49
CA LEU A 6 -24.61 -2.40 -5.70
C LEU A 6 -23.68 -1.51 -4.87
N ALA A 7 -23.90 -0.20 -4.85
CA ALA A 7 -23.12 0.73 -4.03
C ALA A 7 -23.16 0.36 -2.54
N VAL A 8 -24.34 0.00 -2.03
CA VAL A 8 -24.52 -0.50 -0.65
C VAL A 8 -23.75 -1.81 -0.43
N ALA A 9 -23.81 -2.75 -1.38
CA ALA A 9 -23.11 -4.03 -1.27
C ALA A 9 -21.58 -3.86 -1.27
N VAL A 10 -21.03 -3.03 -2.17
CA VAL A 10 -19.60 -2.72 -2.24
C VAL A 10 -19.16 -2.03 -0.94
N ARG A 11 -19.90 -1.02 -0.48
CA ARG A 11 -19.59 -0.33 0.77
C ARG A 11 -19.58 -1.27 1.98
N ALA A 12 -20.45 -2.27 2.01
CA ALA A 12 -20.49 -3.24 3.11
C ALA A 12 -19.18 -4.04 3.26
N LEU A 13 -18.39 -4.18 2.19
CA LEU A 13 -17.07 -4.79 2.21
C LEU A 13 -16.00 -3.90 2.89
N MET A 14 -16.27 -2.60 3.08
CA MET A 14 -15.34 -1.63 3.65
C MET A 14 -15.40 -1.59 5.18
N SER A 15 -15.31 -2.77 5.79
CA SER A 15 -15.33 -2.98 7.24
C SER A 15 -14.48 -4.19 7.65
N GLY A 16 -14.06 -4.20 8.91
CA GLY A 16 -13.25 -5.29 9.47
C GLY A 16 -11.80 -5.32 8.98
N GLU A 17 -11.10 -6.38 9.39
CA GLU A 17 -9.65 -6.55 9.22
C GLU A 17 -9.21 -6.50 7.75
N GLY A 18 -9.95 -7.16 6.85
CA GLY A 18 -9.59 -7.17 5.42
C GLY A 18 -9.59 -5.78 4.78
N PHE A 19 -10.51 -4.91 5.16
CA PHE A 19 -10.53 -3.52 4.68
C PHE A 19 -9.41 -2.69 5.33
N GLU A 20 -9.12 -2.91 6.62
CA GLU A 20 -7.99 -2.26 7.27
C GLU A 20 -6.65 -2.66 6.62
N SER A 21 -6.44 -3.94 6.28
CA SER A 21 -5.27 -4.39 5.53
C SER A 21 -5.18 -3.70 4.16
N PHE A 22 -6.29 -3.57 3.43
CA PHE A 22 -6.33 -2.83 2.16
C PHE A 22 -5.87 -1.37 2.33
N LEU A 23 -6.33 -0.68 3.37
CA LEU A 23 -5.91 0.70 3.64
C LEU A 23 -4.42 0.79 3.99
N MET A 24 -3.95 -0.09 4.86
CA MET A 24 -2.55 -0.14 5.30
C MET A 24 -1.61 -0.43 4.13
N GLU A 25 -1.89 -1.46 3.34
CA GLU A 25 -1.11 -1.84 2.15
C GLU A 25 -1.09 -0.73 1.11
N THR A 26 -2.25 -0.19 0.75
CA THR A 26 -2.35 0.90 -0.23
C THR A 26 -1.60 2.14 0.22
N THR A 27 -1.71 2.50 1.49
CA THR A 27 -1.01 3.67 2.01
C THR A 27 0.49 3.42 2.03
N ASN A 28 0.95 2.20 2.36
CA ASN A 28 2.37 1.87 2.34
C ASN A 28 2.94 1.81 0.92
N ASP A 29 2.18 1.37 -0.07
CA ASP A 29 2.60 1.38 -1.48
C ASP A 29 2.94 2.80 -1.98
N ARG A 30 2.41 3.84 -1.32
CA ARG A 30 2.70 5.23 -1.62
C ARG A 30 3.73 5.84 -0.66
N LEU A 31 3.51 5.70 0.64
CA LEU A 31 4.33 6.36 1.65
C LEU A 31 5.62 5.61 1.96
N LEU A 32 5.65 4.29 1.75
CA LEU A 32 6.81 3.41 1.85
C LEU A 32 7.52 3.50 3.21
N THR A 33 6.75 3.71 4.29
CA THR A 33 7.29 3.90 5.65
C THR A 33 7.63 2.59 6.34
N GLU A 34 7.06 1.45 5.90
CA GLU A 34 7.44 0.12 6.41
C GLU A 34 8.88 -0.28 6.05
N ALA A 35 9.57 0.51 5.23
CA ALA A 35 11.02 0.43 5.02
C ALA A 35 11.83 0.47 6.33
N PHE A 36 11.24 1.04 7.38
CA PHE A 36 11.84 1.21 8.69
C PHE A 36 11.30 0.23 9.75
N SER A 37 10.47 -0.74 9.37
CA SER A 37 9.86 -1.74 10.27
C SER A 37 10.87 -2.55 11.10
N THR A 38 12.15 -2.55 10.73
CA THR A 38 13.23 -3.23 11.45
C THR A 38 14.28 -2.28 12.06
N SER A 39 14.09 -0.96 11.93
CA SER A 39 15.06 0.06 12.34
C SER A 39 14.42 1.25 13.04
N ILE A 40 14.36 1.19 14.37
CA ILE A 40 13.93 2.31 15.23
C ILE A 40 14.69 3.60 14.89
N PHE A 41 16.02 3.51 14.80
CA PHE A 41 16.89 4.68 14.66
C PHE A 41 16.99 5.22 13.23
N SER A 42 16.22 4.67 12.29
CA SER A 42 15.95 5.34 11.01
C SER A 42 14.87 6.41 11.13
N ILE A 43 14.00 6.32 12.16
CA ILE A 43 12.88 7.23 12.39
C ILE A 43 13.19 8.20 13.54
N VAL A 44 13.80 7.71 14.62
CA VAL A 44 14.06 8.50 15.83
C VAL A 44 15.55 8.59 16.16
N ASP A 45 15.95 9.64 16.86
CA ASP A 45 17.28 9.77 17.45
C ASP A 45 17.18 9.83 18.98
N ARG A 46 18.07 9.08 19.65
CA ARG A 46 18.09 8.92 21.11
C ARG A 46 18.29 10.20 21.92
N ALA A 47 18.74 11.27 21.29
CA ALA A 47 18.93 12.54 21.95
C ALA A 47 17.65 13.40 21.87
N TYR A 48 16.93 13.35 20.74
CA TYR A 48 15.64 14.03 20.57
C TYR A 48 14.48 13.28 21.22
N TYR A 49 14.50 11.95 21.15
CA TYR A 49 13.53 11.02 21.73
C TYR A 49 14.24 10.20 22.83
N PRO A 50 14.41 10.74 24.05
CA PRO A 50 15.27 10.14 25.07
C PRO A 50 14.86 8.73 25.48
N ASN A 51 13.56 8.41 25.44
CA ASN A 51 13.08 7.09 25.81
C ASN A 51 13.55 5.99 24.84
N SER A 52 13.87 6.34 23.58
CA SER A 52 14.43 5.38 22.61
C SER A 52 15.83 4.87 23.00
N TYR A 53 16.51 5.52 23.95
CA TYR A 53 17.84 5.11 24.43
C TYR A 53 17.87 3.66 24.92
N GLN A 54 16.75 3.16 25.48
CA GLN A 54 16.65 1.79 25.97
C GLN A 54 16.93 0.73 24.89
N TYR A 55 16.64 1.03 23.61
CA TYR A 55 16.87 0.11 22.50
C TYR A 55 18.25 0.27 21.84
N PHE A 56 19.02 1.30 22.22
CA PHE A 56 20.33 1.59 21.63
C PHE A 56 21.42 0.61 22.11
N GLN A 57 21.35 0.19 23.38
CA GLN A 57 22.34 -0.71 23.99
C GLN A 57 22.00 -2.19 23.80
N VAL A 58 20.85 -2.51 23.21
CA VAL A 58 20.39 -3.88 22.93
C VAL A 58 21.02 -4.37 21.61
N PRO A 59 21.90 -5.40 21.63
CA PRO A 59 22.56 -5.91 20.42
C PRO A 59 21.54 -6.49 19.42
N GLY A 60 21.59 -6.05 18.16
CA GLY A 60 20.79 -6.62 17.05
C GLY A 60 19.27 -6.55 17.26
N PRO A 61 18.45 -7.21 16.42
CA PRO A 61 17.00 -7.31 16.60
C PRO A 61 16.65 -8.43 17.59
N VAL A 62 17.41 -8.55 18.69
CA VAL A 62 17.23 -9.63 19.67
C VAL A 62 16.27 -9.16 20.76
N GLY A 63 14.99 -9.06 20.37
CA GLY A 63 13.86 -8.80 21.27
C GLY A 63 12.59 -8.58 20.46
N SER A 64 11.50 -9.27 20.81
CA SER A 64 10.16 -9.00 20.25
C SER A 64 9.86 -7.50 20.29
N ASP A 65 10.17 -6.86 21.41
CA ASP A 65 9.75 -5.50 21.68
C ASP A 65 10.46 -4.50 20.77
N LYS A 66 11.77 -4.65 20.52
CA LYS A 66 12.49 -3.74 19.61
C LYS A 66 11.93 -3.80 18.18
N ARG A 67 11.58 -5.00 17.71
CA ARG A 67 10.96 -5.20 16.39
C ARG A 67 9.54 -4.61 16.36
N LEU A 68 8.73 -4.91 17.38
CA LEU A 68 7.37 -4.36 17.51
C LEU A 68 7.38 -2.83 17.62
N THR A 69 8.36 -2.24 18.31
CA THR A 69 8.55 -0.78 18.35
C THR A 69 8.94 -0.22 16.99
N SER A 70 9.86 -0.85 16.24
CA SER A 70 10.19 -0.35 14.89
C SER A 70 9.02 -0.48 13.91
N GLU A 71 8.27 -1.59 13.97
CA GLU A 71 7.03 -1.77 13.22
C GLU A 71 6.01 -0.69 13.58
N ALA A 72 5.80 -0.43 14.87
CA ALA A 72 4.86 0.59 15.34
C ALA A 72 5.23 2.01 14.89
N LEU A 73 6.51 2.38 14.95
CA LEU A 73 6.98 3.68 14.47
C LEU A 73 6.81 3.82 12.95
N ALA A 74 7.05 2.75 12.20
CA ALA A 74 6.91 2.74 10.74
C ALA A 74 5.44 2.78 10.28
N GLN A 75 4.55 2.14 11.02
CA GLN A 75 3.12 2.05 10.70
C GLN A 75 2.28 3.23 11.19
N GLU A 76 2.79 4.06 12.11
CA GLU A 76 2.09 5.25 12.65
C GLU A 76 1.35 6.08 11.58
N PRO A 77 2.00 6.54 10.48
CA PRO A 77 1.30 7.32 9.46
C PRO A 77 0.23 6.51 8.70
N LEU A 78 0.45 5.21 8.51
CA LEU A 78 -0.51 4.33 7.84
C LEU A 78 -1.76 4.14 8.71
N ARG A 79 -1.55 3.98 10.02
CA ARG A 79 -2.63 3.86 11.01
C ARG A 79 -3.41 5.15 11.14
N LEU A 80 -2.82 6.33 10.96
CA LEU A 80 -3.57 7.59 10.91
C LEU A 80 -4.58 7.58 9.74
N VAL A 81 -4.14 7.16 8.56
CA VAL A 81 -5.03 7.03 7.39
C VAL A 81 -6.13 6.00 7.66
N SER A 82 -5.76 4.81 8.13
CA SER A 82 -6.71 3.76 8.49
C SER A 82 -7.75 4.25 9.51
N HIS A 83 -7.29 4.91 10.57
CA HIS A 83 -8.15 5.43 11.64
C HIS A 83 -9.13 6.48 11.14
N VAL A 84 -8.69 7.46 10.36
CA VAL A 84 -9.57 8.49 9.77
C VAL A 84 -10.67 7.84 8.92
N VAL A 85 -10.31 6.87 8.08
CA VAL A 85 -11.23 6.24 7.12
C VAL A 85 -12.20 5.28 7.80
N THR A 86 -11.71 4.43 8.69
CA THR A 86 -12.54 3.42 9.40
C THR A 86 -13.56 4.08 10.31
N ASN A 87 -13.22 5.24 10.89
CA ASN A 87 -14.14 6.06 11.69
C ASN A 87 -14.99 7.04 10.87
N GLU A 88 -14.95 6.96 9.53
CA GLU A 88 -15.72 7.79 8.61
C GLU A 88 -15.54 9.31 8.84
N ARG A 89 -14.34 9.72 9.24
CA ARG A 89 -13.98 11.13 9.41
C ARG A 89 -13.65 11.76 8.05
N PRO A 90 -13.77 13.10 7.91
CA PRO A 90 -13.34 13.79 6.71
C PRO A 90 -11.87 13.50 6.42
N TYR A 91 -11.56 13.02 5.22
CA TYR A 91 -10.21 12.61 4.85
C TYR A 91 -9.17 13.75 4.94
N THR A 92 -9.62 15.01 4.94
CA THR A 92 -8.77 16.19 5.23
C THR A 92 -8.04 16.07 6.58
N GLU A 93 -8.56 15.27 7.51
CA GLU A 93 -7.95 15.01 8.81
C GLU A 93 -6.57 14.35 8.70
N VAL A 94 -6.27 13.58 7.65
CA VAL A 94 -4.93 12.96 7.48
C VAL A 94 -3.79 13.98 7.44
N LEU A 95 -4.08 15.24 7.06
CA LEU A 95 -3.11 16.34 7.08
C LEU A 95 -3.28 17.28 8.27
N THR A 96 -4.51 17.44 8.76
CA THR A 96 -4.85 18.45 9.77
C THR A 96 -4.87 17.90 11.20
N ALA A 97 -4.75 16.57 11.37
CA ALA A 97 -4.65 15.93 12.66
C ALA A 97 -3.53 16.56 13.49
N ASP A 98 -3.88 16.98 14.70
CA ASP A 98 -2.94 17.45 15.71
C ASP A 98 -2.49 16.30 16.64
N TYR A 99 -2.71 15.06 16.21
CA TYR A 99 -2.36 13.83 16.89
C TYR A 99 -1.66 12.87 15.92
N ILE A 100 -1.05 11.84 16.48
CA ILE A 100 -0.50 10.69 15.77
C ILE A 100 -1.15 9.41 16.30
N MET A 101 -1.02 8.31 15.56
CA MET A 101 -1.46 7.01 16.06
C MET A 101 -0.33 6.33 16.83
N VAL A 102 -0.63 5.90 18.05
CA VAL A 102 0.33 5.18 18.90
C VAL A 102 -0.28 3.88 19.40
N ASN A 103 0.56 2.86 19.50
CA ASN A 103 0.27 1.64 20.25
C ASN A 103 1.18 1.60 21.50
N PRO A 104 1.08 0.57 22.36
CA PRO A 104 1.93 0.47 23.55
C PRO A 104 3.42 0.64 23.25
N TYR A 105 3.90 0.12 22.11
CA TYR A 105 5.31 0.12 21.74
C TYR A 105 5.82 1.47 21.22
N SER A 106 5.09 2.17 20.35
CA SER A 106 5.51 3.50 19.89
C SER A 106 5.32 4.56 20.97
N ALA A 107 4.33 4.40 21.86
CA ALA A 107 4.13 5.28 23.02
C ALA A 107 5.31 5.26 24.00
N GLU A 108 6.00 4.13 24.16
CA GLU A 108 7.25 4.07 24.96
C GLU A 108 8.32 5.02 24.41
N VAL A 109 8.41 5.18 23.09
CA VAL A 109 9.40 6.05 22.43
C VAL A 109 8.98 7.51 22.42
N TYR A 110 7.77 7.80 21.95
CA TYR A 110 7.31 9.17 21.74
C TYR A 110 6.95 9.89 23.04
N GLY A 111 6.73 9.12 24.10
CA GLY A 111 5.81 9.57 25.13
C GLY A 111 4.39 9.65 24.55
N GLY A 112 3.41 9.48 25.41
CA GLY A 112 2.03 9.56 24.99
C GLY A 112 1.16 9.96 26.16
N ASN A 113 0.17 10.79 25.89
CA ASN A 113 -0.92 11.07 26.81
C ASN A 113 -2.03 10.02 26.65
N VAL A 114 -1.66 8.75 26.56
CA VAL A 114 -2.54 7.63 26.19
C VAL A 114 -2.47 6.54 27.26
N THR A 115 -3.59 5.86 27.50
CA THR A 115 -3.68 4.67 28.35
C THR A 115 -4.18 3.51 27.49
N PHE A 116 -3.56 2.35 27.65
CA PHE A 116 -3.88 1.13 26.92
C PHE A 116 -4.56 0.13 27.85
N ASP A 117 -5.47 -0.66 27.29
CA ASP A 117 -6.15 -1.74 27.99
C ASP A 117 -5.19 -2.94 28.21
N ASP A 118 -4.36 -3.25 27.21
CA ASP A 118 -3.27 -4.22 27.29
C ASP A 118 -1.95 -3.61 26.81
N ALA A 119 -1.00 -3.44 27.74
CA ALA A 119 0.32 -2.88 27.44
C ALA A 119 1.20 -3.81 26.57
N GLY A 120 0.78 -5.06 26.32
CA GLY A 120 1.47 -6.01 25.46
C GLY A 120 0.81 -6.24 24.11
N ASP A 121 -0.29 -5.55 23.79
CA ASP A 121 -1.00 -5.73 22.52
C ASP A 121 -0.45 -4.77 21.44
N PRO A 122 0.29 -5.26 20.42
CA PRO A 122 0.81 -4.42 19.35
C PRO A 122 -0.28 -3.88 18.41
N GLU A 123 -1.49 -4.43 18.46
CA GLU A 123 -2.62 -4.02 17.62
C GLU A 123 -3.55 -3.02 18.34
N GLU A 124 -3.28 -2.66 19.59
CA GLU A 124 -4.06 -1.65 20.32
C GLU A 124 -3.62 -0.22 19.94
N TRP A 125 -4.15 0.29 18.83
CA TRP A 125 -3.87 1.66 18.36
C TRP A 125 -4.81 2.71 18.95
N ARG A 126 -4.26 3.86 19.31
CA ARG A 126 -4.97 5.00 19.91
C ARG A 126 -4.43 6.33 19.36
N GLU A 127 -5.28 7.36 19.36
CA GLU A 127 -4.83 8.73 19.12
C GLU A 127 -3.95 9.20 20.30
N GLY A 128 -2.80 9.79 19.99
CA GLY A 128 -1.87 10.33 20.99
C GLY A 128 -1.05 11.49 20.45
N ARG A 129 -0.15 12.02 21.29
CA ARG A 129 0.79 13.08 20.91
C ARG A 129 2.20 12.69 21.33
N ILE A 130 3.19 13.10 20.55
CA ILE A 130 4.60 13.08 20.96
C ILE A 130 4.78 14.06 22.13
N THR A 131 4.98 13.54 23.33
CA THR A 131 5.16 14.36 24.56
C THR A 131 6.60 14.37 25.07
N GLU A 132 7.41 13.37 24.71
CA GLU A 132 8.81 13.24 25.13
C GLU A 132 9.76 13.60 23.99
N TYR A 133 9.75 14.87 23.59
CA TYR A 133 10.63 15.43 22.57
C TYR A 133 11.47 16.59 23.10
N TYR A 134 12.79 16.54 22.88
CA TYR A 134 13.74 17.52 23.41
C TYR A 134 14.69 18.05 22.34
N ARG A 135 14.70 19.38 22.15
CA ARG A 135 15.68 20.05 21.31
C ARG A 135 17.00 20.27 22.05
N CYS A 136 18.08 20.43 21.30
CA CYS A 136 19.41 20.68 21.86
C CYS A 136 19.69 22.16 22.13
N THR A 137 20.12 22.46 23.36
CA THR A 137 20.82 23.72 23.67
C THR A 137 22.24 23.68 23.09
N VAL A 138 22.93 22.55 23.27
CA VAL A 138 24.25 22.26 22.70
C VAL A 138 24.14 20.92 21.98
N CYS A 139 24.24 20.91 20.66
CA CYS A 139 24.11 19.69 19.88
C CYS A 139 25.48 19.02 19.67
N GLY A 140 25.48 17.72 19.39
CA GLY A 140 26.67 16.99 18.98
C GLY A 140 26.65 15.54 19.43
N GLN A 141 26.65 14.62 18.47
CA GLN A 141 26.90 13.21 18.76
C GLN A 141 28.34 13.07 19.28
N ASN A 142 28.52 12.43 20.44
CA ASN A 142 29.81 12.25 21.14
C ASN A 142 30.45 13.53 21.71
N ASN A 143 29.71 14.64 21.79
CA ASN A 143 30.15 15.80 22.54
C ASN A 143 29.78 15.60 24.02
N PRO A 144 30.74 15.52 24.97
CA PRO A 144 30.44 15.35 26.40
C PRO A 144 29.68 16.54 26.99
N ASN A 145 29.67 17.69 26.31
CA ASN A 145 28.91 18.88 26.68
C ASN A 145 27.58 19.00 25.91
N ALA A 146 27.19 17.99 25.13
CA ALA A 146 25.89 18.00 24.46
C ALA A 146 24.76 18.01 25.50
N SER A 147 23.73 18.79 25.23
CA SER A 147 22.58 18.98 26.12
C SER A 147 21.30 19.08 25.30
N TYR A 148 20.43 18.08 25.46
CA TYR A 148 19.10 17.99 24.88
C TYR A 148 18.10 18.13 26.03
N ASN A 149 17.74 19.37 26.32
CA ASN A 149 17.01 19.75 27.54
C ASN A 149 15.92 20.80 27.28
N ILE A 150 15.68 21.15 26.02
CA ILE A 150 14.60 22.05 25.64
C ILE A 150 13.37 21.19 25.36
N ALA A 151 12.55 20.95 26.40
CA ALA A 151 11.26 20.30 26.24
C ALA A 151 10.44 21.04 25.17
N THR A 152 9.82 20.30 24.27
CA THR A 152 9.16 20.84 23.09
C THR A 152 7.79 20.21 22.94
N ASP A 153 6.77 21.05 22.85
CA ASP A 153 5.46 20.62 22.37
C ASP A 153 5.59 20.37 20.86
N TYR A 154 5.55 19.11 20.46
CA TYR A 154 5.77 18.73 19.07
C TYR A 154 4.61 19.27 18.22
N PRO A 155 4.90 20.09 17.19
CA PRO A 155 3.85 20.78 16.46
C PRO A 155 3.28 19.85 15.39
N HIS A 156 2.35 18.96 15.74
CA HIS A 156 1.71 17.99 14.83
C HIS A 156 1.00 18.64 13.63
N ALA A 157 1.08 18.00 12.47
CA ALA A 157 0.42 18.35 11.20
C ALA A 157 0.18 17.08 10.36
N GLY A 158 -0.46 16.08 10.98
CA GLY A 158 -0.77 14.78 10.40
C GLY A 158 0.41 14.15 9.68
N LEU A 159 0.16 13.65 8.47
CA LEU A 159 1.17 12.97 7.65
C LEU A 159 2.37 13.87 7.29
N LEU A 160 2.20 15.19 7.15
CA LEU A 160 3.27 16.08 6.68
C LEU A 160 4.47 16.12 7.61
N ASN A 161 4.29 15.83 8.90
CA ASN A 161 5.40 15.81 9.86
C ASN A 161 5.38 14.62 10.81
N SER A 162 4.72 13.53 10.42
CA SER A 162 4.99 12.22 11.00
C SER A 162 6.50 11.94 10.94
N PRO A 163 7.13 11.46 12.03
CA PRO A 163 8.55 11.14 12.03
C PRO A 163 8.94 10.15 10.92
N ALA A 164 8.12 9.14 10.66
CA ALA A 164 8.40 8.14 9.62
C ALA A 164 8.32 8.74 8.21
N PHE A 165 7.37 9.64 7.95
CA PHE A 165 7.27 10.37 6.69
C PHE A 165 8.51 11.26 6.45
N LEU A 166 8.91 12.04 7.45
CA LEU A 166 10.07 12.94 7.34
C LEU A 166 11.40 12.19 7.16
N SER A 167 11.53 11.00 7.74
CA SER A 167 12.65 10.09 7.51
C SER A 167 12.63 9.46 6.13
N ARG A 168 11.44 9.09 5.61
CA ARG A 168 11.32 8.46 4.28
C ARG A 168 11.58 9.42 3.14
N PHE A 169 11.26 10.69 3.35
CA PHE A 169 11.48 11.79 2.42
C PHE A 169 12.46 12.80 3.03
N PRO A 170 13.78 12.46 3.08
CA PRO A 170 14.78 13.29 3.73
C PRO A 170 15.07 14.57 2.95
N SER A 171 15.77 15.50 3.60
CA SER A 171 16.34 16.69 2.98
C SER A 171 17.88 16.63 3.00
N THR A 172 18.52 17.51 2.26
CA THR A 172 19.95 17.78 2.35
C THR A 172 20.20 19.30 2.36
N ASP A 173 21.37 19.73 2.82
CA ASP A 173 21.84 21.12 2.71
C ASP A 173 21.63 21.77 1.33
N THR A 174 21.65 20.98 0.24
CA THR A 174 21.46 21.46 -1.15
C THR A 174 20.02 21.30 -1.65
N ASN A 175 19.32 20.25 -1.22
CA ASN A 175 17.92 20.02 -1.59
C ASN A 175 16.98 20.98 -0.84
N ARG A 176 17.31 21.36 0.40
CA ARG A 176 16.59 22.36 1.20
C ARG A 176 15.07 22.10 1.24
N ASN A 177 14.67 20.89 1.64
CA ASN A 177 13.28 20.40 1.71
C ASN A 177 12.51 20.28 0.38
N ARG A 178 13.12 20.51 -0.78
CA ARG A 178 12.45 20.37 -2.08
C ARG A 178 11.92 18.96 -2.36
N ALA A 179 12.62 17.93 -1.88
CA ALA A 179 12.13 16.55 -1.98
C ALA A 179 10.82 16.35 -1.20
N ARG A 180 10.72 16.88 0.03
CA ARG A 180 9.49 16.86 0.84
C ARG A 180 8.36 17.62 0.16
N ALA A 181 8.66 18.79 -0.40
CA ALA A 181 7.69 19.57 -1.16
C ALA A 181 7.16 18.81 -2.37
N ARG A 182 8.04 18.21 -3.18
CA ARG A 182 7.67 17.37 -4.34
C ARG A 182 6.70 16.26 -3.92
N TRP A 183 7.04 15.49 -2.89
CA TRP A 183 6.21 14.38 -2.45
C TRP A 183 4.89 14.84 -1.82
N ALA A 184 4.88 15.93 -1.08
CA ALA A 184 3.65 16.51 -0.55
C ALA A 184 2.69 16.96 -1.68
N TYR A 185 3.21 17.59 -2.73
CA TYR A 185 2.42 17.92 -3.93
C TYR A 185 1.88 16.67 -4.63
N TYR A 186 2.74 15.66 -4.80
CA TYR A 186 2.38 14.43 -5.49
C TYR A 186 1.27 13.67 -4.75
N PHE A 187 1.45 13.41 -3.46
CA PHE A 187 0.49 12.62 -2.69
C PHE A 187 -0.81 13.34 -2.38
N PHE A 188 -0.76 14.65 -2.10
CA PHE A 188 -1.91 15.35 -1.54
C PHE A 188 -2.61 16.28 -2.51
N LEU A 189 -1.97 16.66 -3.62
CA LEU A 189 -2.58 17.51 -4.66
C LEU A 189 -2.54 16.86 -6.05
N GLY A 190 -1.97 15.66 -6.21
CA GLY A 190 -1.87 14.98 -7.50
C GLY A 190 -1.01 15.74 -8.51
N VAL A 191 -0.03 16.52 -8.04
CA VAL A 191 0.85 17.33 -8.91
C VAL A 191 2.24 16.70 -8.94
N ASP A 192 2.64 16.18 -10.09
CA ASP A 192 4.05 15.81 -10.34
C ASP A 192 4.85 17.04 -10.75
N ILE A 193 5.64 17.57 -9.80
CA ILE A 193 6.50 18.74 -10.02
C ILE A 193 7.52 18.50 -11.14
N GLU A 194 8.00 17.26 -11.32
CA GLU A 194 9.00 16.93 -12.34
C GLU A 194 8.37 16.82 -13.74
N GLY A 195 7.05 16.57 -13.82
CA GLY A 195 6.29 16.54 -15.07
C GLY A 195 5.78 17.91 -15.54
N LEU A 196 6.03 19.00 -14.80
CA LEU A 196 5.52 20.34 -15.15
C LEU A 196 6.23 20.96 -16.37
N SER A 197 7.49 20.58 -16.62
CA SER A 197 8.29 21.09 -17.74
C SER A 197 9.47 20.15 -17.98
N GLU A 198 9.87 20.01 -19.25
CA GLU A 198 11.14 19.37 -19.58
C GLU A 198 12.31 20.19 -19.01
N ARG A 199 13.32 19.49 -18.48
CA ARG A 199 14.57 20.11 -18.05
C ARG A 199 15.36 20.53 -19.28
N THR A 200 15.78 21.79 -19.32
CA THR A 200 16.61 22.30 -20.42
C THR A 200 17.92 21.51 -20.56
N THR A 201 18.28 21.18 -21.80
CA THR A 201 19.57 20.59 -22.15
C THR A 201 20.55 21.63 -22.71
N ASP A 202 20.14 22.91 -22.77
CA ASP A 202 20.98 24.01 -23.22
C ASP A 202 22.10 24.27 -22.21
N GLN A 203 23.34 24.03 -22.65
CA GLN A 203 24.54 24.21 -21.84
C GLN A 203 24.68 25.64 -21.32
N SER A 204 24.21 26.64 -22.05
CA SER A 204 24.28 28.05 -21.61
C SER A 204 23.30 28.34 -20.48
N ALA A 205 22.11 27.75 -20.52
CA ALA A 205 21.12 27.85 -19.45
C ALA A 205 21.59 27.09 -18.19
N LEU A 206 22.27 25.95 -18.36
CA LEU A 206 22.79 25.14 -17.25
C LEU A 206 24.07 25.71 -16.62
N ALA A 207 24.76 26.63 -17.29
CA ALA A 207 25.97 27.29 -16.77
C ALA A 207 25.67 28.56 -15.96
N ASP A 208 24.40 28.89 -15.71
CA ASP A 208 24.01 30.05 -14.92
C ASP A 208 24.28 29.83 -13.42
N GLU A 209 25.21 30.61 -12.88
CA GLU A 209 25.61 30.57 -11.46
C GLU A 209 24.88 31.63 -10.61
N ASN A 210 24.07 32.50 -11.22
CA ASN A 210 23.38 33.59 -10.53
C ASN A 210 22.07 33.14 -9.90
N ASN A 211 22.14 32.23 -8.92
CA ASN A 211 20.97 31.63 -8.26
C ASN A 211 19.88 31.23 -9.28
N PRO A 212 20.17 30.24 -10.14
CA PRO A 212 19.30 29.89 -11.26
C PRO A 212 17.88 29.53 -10.81
N THR A 213 17.72 28.98 -9.60
CA THR A 213 16.41 28.63 -9.04
C THR A 213 15.49 29.83 -8.79
N LEU A 214 16.05 31.05 -8.67
CA LEU A 214 15.29 32.30 -8.57
C LEU A 214 15.28 33.12 -9.86
N ASN A 215 16.37 33.08 -10.63
CA ASN A 215 16.60 34.06 -11.69
C ASN A 215 16.52 33.48 -13.11
N ASN A 216 16.65 32.15 -13.27
CA ASN A 216 16.64 31.50 -14.57
C ASN A 216 15.24 30.99 -14.92
N SER A 217 14.67 31.48 -16.02
CA SER A 217 13.34 31.06 -16.48
C SER A 217 13.21 29.54 -16.69
N ASN A 218 14.30 28.85 -17.02
CA ASN A 218 14.29 27.41 -17.21
C ASN A 218 14.20 26.61 -15.89
N CYS A 219 14.50 27.25 -14.76
CA CYS A 219 14.46 26.61 -13.43
C CYS A 219 13.24 27.11 -12.62
N THR A 220 12.94 28.41 -12.70
CA THR A 220 11.83 29.03 -11.94
C THR A 220 10.47 28.41 -12.24
N VAL A 221 10.27 27.76 -13.39
CA VAL A 221 9.02 27.05 -13.72
C VAL A 221 8.61 26.03 -12.65
N CYS A 222 9.54 25.23 -12.14
CA CYS A 222 9.28 24.29 -11.05
C CYS A 222 9.48 24.95 -9.68
N HIS A 223 10.52 25.79 -9.55
CA HIS A 223 10.91 26.36 -8.27
C HIS A 223 9.90 27.36 -7.69
N ASN A 224 9.18 28.11 -8.54
CA ASN A 224 8.10 29.00 -8.09
C ASN A 224 6.96 28.25 -7.38
N ILE A 225 6.76 26.97 -7.70
CA ILE A 225 5.71 26.13 -7.12
C ILE A 225 6.25 25.36 -5.90
N MET A 226 7.46 24.80 -6.03
CA MET A 226 8.03 23.89 -5.04
C MET A 226 8.71 24.60 -3.87
N ASP A 227 9.47 25.68 -4.12
CA ASP A 227 10.32 26.30 -3.09
C ASP A 227 9.53 26.92 -1.93
N PRO A 228 8.36 27.59 -2.14
CA PRO A 228 7.55 28.08 -1.03
C PRO A 228 7.06 26.95 -0.12
N VAL A 229 6.65 25.81 -0.69
CA VAL A 229 6.22 24.63 0.07
C VAL A 229 7.41 23.99 0.78
N ALA A 230 8.59 23.94 0.16
CA ALA A 230 9.82 23.50 0.82
C ALA A 230 10.13 24.39 2.04
N GLY A 231 9.87 25.70 1.92
CA GLY A 231 9.95 26.66 3.02
C GLY A 231 8.97 26.40 4.15
N ALA A 232 7.79 25.82 3.88
CA ALA A 232 6.87 25.45 4.95
C ALA A 232 7.44 24.37 5.89
N PHE A 233 8.39 23.56 5.40
CA PHE A 233 9.16 22.57 6.19
C PHE A 233 10.40 23.16 6.89
N GLN A 234 10.60 24.49 6.90
CA GLN A 234 11.81 25.17 7.43
C GLN A 234 12.25 24.78 8.85
N ASN A 235 11.33 24.28 9.68
CA ASN A 235 11.64 23.86 11.03
C ASN A 235 12.13 22.42 11.14
N TYR A 236 12.25 21.68 10.04
CA TYR A 236 12.71 20.30 10.04
C TYR A 236 14.06 20.20 9.34
N GLY A 237 15.04 19.63 10.04
CA GLY A 237 16.37 19.37 9.49
C GLY A 237 16.37 18.29 8.42
N ASP A 238 17.55 18.01 7.89
CA ASP A 238 17.77 17.00 6.86
C ASP A 238 17.27 15.62 7.27
N ASP A 239 17.55 15.22 8.52
CA ASP A 239 17.08 13.97 9.12
C ASP A 239 15.62 14.01 9.60
N GLY A 240 14.92 15.14 9.42
CA GLY A 240 13.50 15.28 9.80
C GLY A 240 13.24 15.70 11.24
N PHE A 241 14.28 16.03 12.02
CA PHE A 241 14.12 16.50 13.39
C PHE A 241 13.75 17.99 13.46
N TYR A 242 12.84 18.32 14.38
CA TYR A 242 12.32 19.68 14.56
C TYR A 242 13.34 20.60 15.27
N LYS A 243 13.73 21.68 14.61
CA LYS A 243 14.68 22.72 15.09
C LYS A 243 15.92 22.10 15.73
N ASP A 244 16.59 21.26 14.93
CA ASP A 244 17.64 20.31 15.30
C ASP A 244 19.06 20.91 15.39
N LYS A 245 19.18 22.24 15.42
CA LYS A 245 20.47 22.94 15.44
C LYS A 245 20.73 23.64 16.78
N PRO A 246 21.99 23.98 17.10
CA PRO A 246 22.36 24.52 18.42
C PRO A 246 21.50 25.70 18.87
N GLY A 247 21.00 25.63 20.10
CA GLY A 247 20.04 26.58 20.67
C GLY A 247 18.58 26.21 20.43
N GLY A 248 18.31 25.24 19.56
CA GLY A 248 16.97 24.72 19.29
C GLY A 248 16.05 25.70 18.56
N LEU A 249 16.57 26.71 17.86
CA LEU A 249 15.75 27.80 17.31
C LEU A 249 15.42 27.65 15.81
N HIS A 250 16.18 26.84 15.08
CA HIS A 250 16.09 26.71 13.62
C HIS A 250 16.62 25.34 13.16
N SER A 251 16.43 25.02 11.89
CA SER A 251 17.01 23.82 11.24
C SER A 251 18.08 24.11 10.18
N LEU A 252 18.46 25.39 10.01
CA LEU A 252 19.49 25.80 9.05
C LEU A 252 20.88 25.17 9.30
N PRO A 253 21.49 24.56 8.28
CA PRO A 253 22.74 23.82 8.44
C PRO A 253 23.95 24.74 8.63
N ARG A 254 25.04 24.15 9.15
CA ARG A 254 26.28 24.88 9.38
C ARG A 254 26.89 25.37 8.06
N SER A 255 26.78 24.56 7.00
CA SER A 255 27.27 24.89 5.66
C SER A 255 26.70 26.22 5.18
N TYR A 256 25.41 26.47 5.35
CA TYR A 256 24.78 27.75 5.03
C TYR A 256 25.16 28.85 6.02
N ARG A 257 24.93 28.66 7.32
CA ARG A 257 25.09 29.74 8.33
C ARG A 257 26.52 30.26 8.51
N PHE A 258 27.52 29.50 8.08
CA PHE A 258 28.94 29.87 8.16
C PHE A 258 29.60 30.02 6.79
N ASP A 259 28.84 29.93 5.69
CA ASP A 259 29.37 30.29 4.38
C ASP A 259 29.57 31.82 4.33
N PRO A 260 30.80 32.32 4.09
CA PRO A 260 31.05 33.75 3.97
C PRO A 260 30.29 34.43 2.82
N ASN A 261 29.77 33.66 1.86
CA ASN A 261 28.97 34.14 0.74
C ASN A 261 27.46 34.01 1.00
N SER A 262 27.03 33.47 2.14
CA SER A 262 25.61 33.43 2.50
C SER A 262 25.15 34.76 3.06
N ASP A 263 23.88 35.09 2.81
CA ASP A 263 23.20 36.27 3.37
C ASP A 263 22.57 35.99 4.77
N TYR A 264 22.94 34.89 5.42
CA TYR A 264 22.38 34.46 6.70
C TYR A 264 22.50 35.53 7.78
N GLN A 265 21.40 35.79 8.48
CA GLN A 265 21.34 36.65 9.66
C GLN A 265 20.97 35.84 10.92
N PRO A 266 21.54 36.19 12.09
CA PRO A 266 21.11 35.59 13.35
C PRO A 266 19.61 35.77 13.59
N GLY A 267 18.90 34.65 13.70
CA GLY A 267 17.44 34.62 13.86
C GLY A 267 16.69 34.07 12.65
N ASP A 268 17.36 33.90 11.52
CA ASP A 268 16.75 33.28 10.34
C ASP A 268 16.35 31.83 10.62
N THR A 269 15.16 31.46 10.15
CA THR A 269 14.67 30.08 10.13
C THR A 269 14.68 29.48 8.73
N TRP A 270 14.84 30.31 7.71
CA TRP A 270 14.83 29.93 6.30
C TRP A 270 15.97 30.55 5.51
N TYR A 271 16.26 29.96 4.36
CA TYR A 271 17.28 30.41 3.42
C TYR A 271 16.86 31.73 2.75
N SER A 272 17.62 32.80 2.96
CA SER A 272 17.36 34.13 2.38
C SER A 272 17.56 34.19 0.86
N ASP A 273 18.33 33.25 0.31
CA ASP A 273 18.57 33.04 -1.12
C ASP A 273 17.51 32.11 -1.76
N MET A 274 16.37 31.90 -1.11
CA MET A 274 15.24 31.13 -1.62
C MET A 274 13.92 31.90 -1.55
N LEU A 275 12.92 31.44 -2.30
CA LEU A 275 11.56 31.94 -2.15
C LEU A 275 11.08 31.71 -0.71
N ALA A 276 10.31 32.68 -0.21
CA ALA A 276 9.82 32.66 1.16
C ALA A 276 8.84 31.49 1.38
N PRO A 277 8.78 30.93 2.59
CA PRO A 277 7.81 29.90 2.95
C PRO A 277 6.38 30.33 2.60
N GLY A 278 5.63 29.46 1.92
CA GLY A 278 4.33 29.81 1.38
C GLY A 278 3.68 28.72 0.54
N PHE A 279 2.58 29.08 -0.12
CA PHE A 279 1.82 28.22 -1.03
C PHE A 279 1.04 29.09 -2.02
N GLY A 280 1.26 28.87 -3.31
CA GLY A 280 0.76 29.76 -4.35
C GLY A 280 1.30 31.19 -4.14
N GLU A 281 0.40 32.17 -4.13
CA GLU A 281 0.76 33.58 -3.88
C GLU A 281 0.77 33.97 -2.40
N GLU A 282 0.39 33.05 -1.50
CA GLU A 282 0.30 33.33 -0.06
C GLU A 282 1.59 32.96 0.67
N LEU A 283 2.04 33.84 1.56
CA LEU A 283 3.16 33.59 2.46
C LEU A 283 2.68 32.95 3.76
N ALA A 284 3.47 32.02 4.29
CA ALA A 284 3.23 31.44 5.60
C ALA A 284 3.32 32.55 6.67
N PRO A 285 2.27 32.79 7.46
CA PRO A 285 2.17 33.99 8.30
C PRO A 285 3.06 33.93 9.54
N ASN A 286 3.44 32.73 9.97
CA ASN A 286 4.28 32.50 11.14
C ASN A 286 5.22 31.31 10.88
N SER A 287 6.51 31.51 11.12
CA SER A 287 7.51 30.49 10.88
C SER A 287 7.43 29.33 11.88
N ASP A 288 6.85 29.52 13.07
CA ASP A 288 6.75 28.46 14.08
C ASP A 288 5.73 27.37 13.75
N ASN A 289 4.73 27.67 12.92
CA ASN A 289 3.63 26.77 12.56
C ASN A 289 3.38 26.68 11.05
N SER A 290 4.43 26.93 10.25
CA SER A 290 4.30 26.96 8.78
C SER A 290 3.81 25.65 8.18
N ILE A 291 4.09 24.51 8.81
CA ILE A 291 3.64 23.20 8.32
C ILE A 291 2.15 22.95 8.60
N GLN A 292 1.62 23.35 9.77
CA GLN A 292 0.18 23.33 10.05
C GLN A 292 -0.57 24.26 9.11
N TRP A 293 -0.02 25.45 8.87
CA TRP A 293 -0.59 26.39 7.93
C TRP A 293 -0.64 25.79 6.52
N LEU A 294 0.41 25.08 6.09
CA LEU A 294 0.43 24.38 4.81
C LEU A 294 -0.64 23.29 4.75
N ALA A 295 -0.79 22.46 5.80
CA ALA A 295 -1.84 21.45 5.88
C ALA A 295 -3.23 22.06 5.64
N GLU A 296 -3.53 23.16 6.35
CA GLU A 296 -4.78 23.92 6.23
C GLU A 296 -5.01 24.55 4.85
N LYS A 297 -3.93 24.80 4.09
CA LYS A 297 -3.99 25.29 2.71
C LYS A 297 -4.20 24.15 1.73
N PHE A 298 -3.48 23.04 1.91
CA PHE A 298 -3.60 21.86 1.06
C PHE A 298 -5.02 21.32 1.08
N VAL A 299 -5.62 21.10 2.26
CA VAL A 299 -6.99 20.55 2.35
C VAL A 299 -8.07 21.49 1.80
N LYS A 300 -7.77 22.78 1.60
CA LYS A 300 -8.67 23.77 0.98
C LYS A 300 -8.37 23.99 -0.50
N ASP A 301 -7.27 23.45 -1.01
CA ASP A 301 -6.92 23.56 -2.41
C ASP A 301 -7.86 22.67 -3.24
N PRO A 302 -8.43 23.18 -4.36
CA PRO A 302 -9.31 22.38 -5.21
C PRO A 302 -8.69 21.07 -5.70
N ARG A 303 -7.35 21.01 -5.79
CA ARG A 303 -6.61 19.81 -6.22
C ARG A 303 -6.53 18.74 -5.14
N PHE A 304 -6.86 19.03 -3.87
CA PHE A 304 -6.80 18.02 -2.79
C PHE A 304 -7.69 16.81 -3.06
N ALA A 305 -8.90 17.07 -3.55
CA ALA A 305 -9.85 16.02 -3.90
C ALA A 305 -9.33 15.16 -5.05
N TYR A 306 -8.84 15.80 -6.12
CA TYR A 306 -8.20 15.11 -7.24
C TYR A 306 -6.98 14.30 -6.80
N GLY A 307 -6.10 14.89 -5.99
CA GLY A 307 -4.93 14.21 -5.43
C GLY A 307 -5.30 12.99 -4.59
N THR A 308 -6.40 13.07 -3.84
CA THR A 308 -6.94 11.91 -3.11
C THR A 308 -7.40 10.82 -4.06
N VAL A 309 -8.17 11.14 -5.10
CA VAL A 309 -8.58 10.15 -6.10
C VAL A 309 -7.35 9.51 -6.75
N TYR A 310 -6.39 10.32 -7.20
CA TYR A 310 -5.15 9.88 -7.82
C TYR A 310 -4.30 8.98 -6.89
N PHE A 311 -4.24 9.29 -5.60
CA PHE A 311 -3.53 8.49 -4.60
C PHE A 311 -4.08 7.06 -4.54
N TRP A 312 -5.41 6.93 -4.45
CA TRP A 312 -6.11 5.66 -4.27
C TRP A 312 -6.41 4.92 -5.59
N TYR A 313 -6.28 5.59 -6.73
CA TYR A 313 -6.63 5.05 -8.04
C TYR A 313 -6.00 3.67 -8.31
N PRO A 314 -4.69 3.43 -8.15
CA PRO A 314 -4.10 2.14 -8.53
C PRO A 314 -4.45 1.00 -7.59
N ALA A 315 -4.82 1.31 -6.36
CA ALA A 315 -5.28 0.29 -5.43
C ALA A 315 -6.60 -0.31 -5.88
N VAL A 316 -7.49 0.52 -6.42
CA VAL A 316 -8.80 0.11 -6.95
C VAL A 316 -8.69 -0.40 -8.38
N MET A 317 -8.00 0.33 -9.26
CA MET A 317 -8.00 0.10 -10.71
C MET A 317 -6.88 -0.83 -11.18
N GLY A 318 -5.92 -1.17 -10.31
CA GLY A 318 -4.81 -2.07 -10.63
C GLY A 318 -3.68 -1.48 -11.45
N ARG A 319 -3.76 -0.20 -11.83
CA ARG A 319 -2.73 0.54 -12.57
C ARG A 319 -2.70 2.02 -12.21
N ASP A 320 -1.62 2.70 -12.57
CA ASP A 320 -1.58 4.15 -12.52
C ASP A 320 -2.56 4.79 -13.51
N ALA A 321 -3.04 5.99 -13.17
CA ALA A 321 -3.84 6.81 -14.06
C ALA A 321 -3.00 7.22 -15.27
N TYR A 322 -3.64 7.37 -16.43
CA TYR A 322 -3.00 7.83 -17.65
C TYR A 322 -2.34 9.18 -17.44
N THR A 323 -1.14 9.34 -18.01
CA THR A 323 -0.47 10.63 -18.08
C THR A 323 -0.85 11.34 -19.39
N LEU A 324 -0.79 12.67 -19.36
CA LEU A 324 -0.97 13.47 -20.57
C LEU A 324 0.14 13.09 -21.57
N PRO A 325 -0.20 12.65 -22.81
CA PRO A 325 0.83 12.34 -23.78
C PRO A 325 1.64 13.59 -24.16
N GLU A 326 2.97 13.44 -24.19
CA GLU A 326 3.89 14.57 -24.32
C GLU A 326 4.13 15.00 -25.78
N ASN A 327 4.16 14.04 -26.72
CA ASN A 327 4.54 14.30 -28.10
C ASN A 327 3.38 14.13 -29.09
N SER A 328 2.90 15.24 -29.65
CA SER A 328 1.80 15.26 -30.64
C SER A 328 2.13 14.56 -31.96
N GLU A 329 3.40 14.28 -32.25
CA GLU A 329 3.82 13.61 -33.49
C GLU A 329 3.82 12.06 -33.38
N ASP A 330 3.59 11.51 -32.18
CA ASP A 330 3.52 10.06 -31.98
C ASP A 330 2.28 9.48 -32.67
N PHE A 331 2.42 8.31 -33.29
CA PHE A 331 1.35 7.70 -34.09
C PHE A 331 0.10 7.33 -33.27
N ASP A 332 0.26 7.16 -31.95
CA ASP A 332 -0.79 6.81 -31.00
C ASP A 332 -1.21 7.99 -30.10
N TYR A 333 -0.73 9.21 -30.39
CA TYR A 333 -1.00 10.40 -29.58
C TYR A 333 -2.49 10.66 -29.37
N GLU A 334 -3.27 10.66 -30.46
CA GLU A 334 -4.71 10.94 -30.40
C GLU A 334 -5.46 9.89 -29.56
N SER A 335 -5.07 8.61 -29.65
CA SER A 335 -5.66 7.54 -28.82
C SER A 335 -5.33 7.72 -27.34
N LYS A 336 -4.06 8.00 -27.02
CA LYS A 336 -3.61 8.26 -25.64
C LYS A 336 -4.27 9.50 -25.05
N LEU A 337 -4.41 10.56 -25.86
CA LEU A 337 -5.04 11.80 -25.42
C LEU A 337 -6.53 11.59 -25.15
N ALA A 338 -7.22 10.78 -25.96
CA ALA A 338 -8.61 10.42 -25.73
C ALA A 338 -8.77 9.63 -24.41
N ALA A 339 -7.98 8.57 -24.21
CA ALA A 339 -7.99 7.76 -23.00
C ALA A 339 -7.73 8.61 -21.74
N TYR A 340 -6.67 9.44 -21.79
CA TYR A 340 -6.34 10.40 -20.75
C TYR A 340 -7.51 11.35 -20.45
N SER A 341 -8.13 11.93 -21.49
CA SER A 341 -9.17 12.93 -21.31
C SER A 341 -10.44 12.36 -20.65
N VAL A 342 -10.85 11.16 -21.07
CA VAL A 342 -12.03 10.47 -20.51
C VAL A 342 -11.79 10.06 -19.07
N GLU A 343 -10.62 9.47 -18.78
CA GLU A 343 -10.27 9.09 -17.42
C GLU A 343 -10.17 10.33 -16.52
N GLN A 344 -9.55 11.41 -17.02
CA GLN A 344 -9.41 12.65 -16.28
C GLN A 344 -10.77 13.28 -15.93
N GLU A 345 -11.75 13.24 -16.84
CA GLU A 345 -13.12 13.67 -16.56
C GLU A 345 -13.74 12.83 -15.43
N MET A 346 -13.55 11.50 -15.47
CA MET A 346 -14.02 10.59 -14.42
C MET A 346 -13.37 10.89 -13.06
N LEU A 347 -12.04 11.09 -13.01
CA LEU A 347 -11.35 11.42 -11.76
C LEU A 347 -11.85 12.75 -11.17
N GLN A 348 -12.11 13.75 -12.01
CA GLN A 348 -12.63 15.05 -11.58
C GLN A 348 -14.08 14.95 -11.07
N ASP A 349 -14.92 14.13 -11.69
CA ASP A 349 -16.29 13.91 -11.23
C ASP A 349 -16.32 13.19 -9.87
N VAL A 350 -15.52 12.13 -9.70
CA VAL A 350 -15.35 11.44 -8.41
C VAL A 350 -14.82 12.42 -7.36
N ALA A 351 -13.82 13.25 -7.68
CA ALA A 351 -13.29 14.26 -6.78
C ALA A 351 -14.38 15.27 -6.36
N ALA A 352 -15.23 15.72 -7.28
CA ALA A 352 -16.33 16.63 -6.99
C ALA A 352 -17.38 15.99 -6.06
N ARG A 353 -17.75 14.73 -6.29
CA ARG A 353 -18.66 13.96 -5.43
C ARG A 353 -18.09 13.74 -4.04
N PHE A 354 -16.80 13.44 -3.95
CA PHE A 354 -16.06 13.30 -2.69
C PHE A 354 -16.10 14.59 -1.86
N VAL A 355 -15.83 15.75 -2.46
CA VAL A 355 -15.93 17.05 -1.75
C VAL A 355 -17.36 17.34 -1.31
N ALA A 356 -18.34 17.07 -2.18
CA ALA A 356 -19.75 17.34 -1.89
C ALA A 356 -20.36 16.40 -0.84
N GLY A 357 -19.80 15.20 -0.67
CA GLY A 357 -20.39 14.14 0.15
C GLY A 357 -21.67 13.59 -0.48
N SER A 358 -21.71 13.46 -1.80
CA SER A 358 -22.93 13.17 -2.58
C SER A 358 -23.61 11.84 -2.20
N ALA A 359 -22.86 10.88 -1.65
CA ALA A 359 -23.39 9.60 -1.17
C ALA A 359 -24.00 9.65 0.24
N GLY A 360 -23.93 10.79 0.93
CA GLY A 360 -24.64 11.05 2.19
C GLY A 360 -23.87 10.71 3.47
N ASN A 361 -22.61 10.26 3.41
CA ASN A 361 -21.79 9.92 4.58
C ASN A 361 -20.82 11.05 4.99
N GLY A 362 -21.12 12.28 4.57
CA GLY A 362 -20.33 13.48 4.87
C GLY A 362 -19.37 13.88 3.75
N ALA A 363 -18.91 15.13 3.78
CA ALA A 363 -17.91 15.63 2.85
C ALA A 363 -16.55 14.97 3.10
N HIS A 364 -15.80 14.70 2.02
CA HIS A 364 -14.50 14.05 2.03
C HIS A 364 -14.51 12.64 2.67
N ASN A 365 -15.59 11.86 2.50
CA ASN A 365 -15.65 10.48 2.97
C ASN A 365 -14.90 9.55 1.98
N LEU A 366 -13.77 8.95 2.41
CA LEU A 366 -12.97 8.13 1.51
C LEU A 366 -13.70 6.86 1.06
N LYS A 367 -14.49 6.22 1.92
CA LYS A 367 -15.22 5.01 1.54
C LYS A 367 -16.20 5.30 0.40
N ASP A 368 -16.84 6.47 0.39
CA ASP A 368 -17.69 6.90 -0.73
C ASP A 368 -16.89 7.06 -2.02
N LEU A 369 -15.70 7.66 -1.96
CA LEU A 369 -14.79 7.76 -3.11
C LEU A 369 -14.38 6.39 -3.66
N LEU A 370 -14.06 5.43 -2.79
CA LEU A 370 -13.70 4.06 -3.20
C LEU A 370 -14.89 3.37 -3.88
N VAL A 371 -16.11 3.53 -3.34
CA VAL A 371 -17.34 3.04 -3.97
C VAL A 371 -17.52 3.67 -5.35
N ASP A 372 -17.35 4.98 -5.46
CA ASP A 372 -17.48 5.71 -6.72
C ASP A 372 -16.50 5.23 -7.80
N LEU A 373 -15.25 4.89 -7.43
CA LEU A 373 -14.28 4.29 -8.34
C LEU A 373 -14.68 2.86 -8.76
N THR A 374 -15.07 2.01 -7.82
CA THR A 374 -15.50 0.63 -8.11
C THR A 374 -16.77 0.57 -8.96
N LEU A 375 -17.67 1.53 -8.82
CA LEU A 375 -18.88 1.61 -9.66
C LEU A 375 -18.63 2.32 -11.00
N SER A 376 -17.43 2.85 -11.24
CA SER A 376 -17.12 3.48 -12.52
C SER A 376 -17.19 2.48 -13.68
N ASP A 377 -17.52 2.96 -14.86
CA ASP A 377 -17.51 2.13 -16.07
C ASP A 377 -16.09 1.68 -16.41
N HIS A 378 -15.05 2.43 -16.00
CA HIS A 378 -13.65 2.05 -16.19
C HIS A 378 -13.27 0.79 -15.40
N PHE A 379 -13.86 0.63 -14.21
CA PHE A 379 -13.61 -0.55 -13.37
C PHE A 379 -14.45 -1.75 -13.85
N ARG A 380 -15.71 -1.52 -14.21
CA ARG A 380 -16.69 -2.59 -14.49
C ARG A 380 -16.74 -3.07 -15.93
N ALA A 381 -16.06 -2.39 -16.86
CA ALA A 381 -16.07 -2.78 -18.27
C ALA A 381 -15.56 -4.22 -18.44
N ASP A 382 -16.35 -5.07 -19.09
CA ASP A 382 -16.00 -6.48 -19.37
C ASP A 382 -15.99 -6.79 -20.87
N SER A 383 -16.71 -6.01 -21.68
CA SER A 383 -16.73 -6.16 -23.13
C SER A 383 -17.06 -4.86 -23.85
N VAL A 384 -16.69 -4.79 -25.12
CA VAL A 384 -17.03 -3.71 -26.04
C VAL A 384 -17.63 -4.27 -27.32
N ASP A 385 -18.76 -3.70 -27.75
CA ASP A 385 -19.54 -4.22 -28.89
C ASP A 385 -18.78 -4.14 -30.23
N ALA A 386 -18.12 -3.00 -30.49
CA ALA A 386 -17.32 -2.76 -31.68
C ALA A 386 -16.22 -1.73 -31.38
N ILE A 387 -14.97 -2.07 -31.70
CA ILE A 387 -13.82 -1.18 -31.48
C ILE A 387 -13.25 -0.74 -32.83
N THR A 388 -12.94 0.55 -32.96
CA THR A 388 -12.00 1.02 -33.99
C THR A 388 -10.57 0.75 -33.53
N SER A 389 -9.59 0.76 -34.45
CA SER A 389 -8.17 0.63 -34.07
C SER A 389 -7.69 1.75 -33.15
N VAL A 390 -8.36 2.90 -33.14
CA VAL A 390 -8.10 4.01 -32.22
C VAL A 390 -8.58 3.67 -30.82
N GLN A 391 -9.77 3.08 -30.70
CA GLN A 391 -10.39 2.66 -29.44
C GLN A 391 -9.72 1.42 -28.83
N GLU A 392 -9.06 0.59 -29.63
CA GLU A 392 -8.28 -0.54 -29.14
C GLU A 392 -7.16 -0.07 -28.19
N ALA A 393 -6.41 0.97 -28.60
CA ALA A 393 -5.40 1.58 -27.74
C ALA A 393 -5.99 2.38 -26.57
N GLU A 394 -7.19 2.95 -26.75
CA GLU A 394 -7.90 3.70 -25.70
C GLU A 394 -8.37 2.81 -24.55
N LEU A 395 -8.77 1.57 -24.85
CA LEU A 395 -9.41 0.66 -23.91
C LEU A 395 -8.51 -0.48 -23.42
N ASP A 396 -7.25 -0.52 -23.87
CA ASP A 396 -6.30 -1.63 -23.62
C ASP A 396 -6.11 -1.94 -22.12
N GLN A 397 -6.30 -0.95 -21.24
CA GLN A 397 -6.14 -1.08 -19.80
C GLN A 397 -7.42 -0.77 -19.00
N ILE A 398 -8.58 -0.95 -19.63
CA ILE A 398 -9.89 -0.75 -19.02
C ILE A 398 -10.49 -2.12 -18.70
N GLY A 399 -10.99 -2.30 -17.47
CA GLY A 399 -11.56 -3.58 -17.04
C GLY A 399 -10.55 -4.73 -16.93
N THR A 400 -9.25 -4.44 -16.94
CA THR A 400 -8.20 -5.45 -16.85
C THR A 400 -8.05 -5.95 -15.41
N GLY A 401 -8.08 -7.26 -15.21
CA GLY A 401 -7.82 -7.87 -13.91
C GLY A 401 -6.41 -7.55 -13.41
N LYS A 402 -6.30 -7.22 -12.13
CA LYS A 402 -5.07 -6.91 -11.40
C LYS A 402 -4.44 -8.19 -10.91
N LEU A 403 -3.15 -8.38 -11.14
CA LEU A 403 -2.40 -9.44 -10.49
C LEU A 403 -2.42 -9.23 -8.96
N LEU A 404 -2.82 -10.25 -8.22
CA LEU A 404 -2.88 -10.20 -6.77
C LEU A 404 -1.49 -10.07 -6.16
N THR A 405 -1.36 -9.19 -5.17
CA THR A 405 -0.14 -9.11 -4.37
C THR A 405 0.06 -10.38 -3.54
N PRO A 406 1.26 -10.66 -3.00
CA PRO A 406 1.48 -11.82 -2.14
C PRO A 406 0.51 -11.87 -0.95
N GLU A 407 0.22 -10.73 -0.33
CA GLU A 407 -0.70 -10.59 0.80
C GLU A 407 -2.15 -10.88 0.37
N GLN A 408 -2.57 -10.34 -0.79
CA GLN A 408 -3.91 -10.58 -1.33
C GLN A 408 -4.10 -12.04 -1.77
N LEU A 409 -3.11 -12.65 -2.44
CA LEU A 409 -3.18 -14.05 -2.84
C LEU A 409 -3.23 -14.97 -1.62
N ASN A 410 -2.47 -14.67 -0.56
CA ASN A 410 -2.50 -15.44 0.67
C ASN A 410 -3.90 -15.39 1.32
N ARG A 411 -4.50 -14.19 1.42
CA ARG A 411 -5.87 -14.03 1.92
C ARG A 411 -6.91 -14.71 1.03
N LYS A 412 -6.77 -14.66 -0.30
CA LYS A 412 -7.65 -15.37 -1.24
C LYS A 412 -7.55 -16.89 -1.03
N LEU A 413 -6.34 -17.43 -0.90
CA LEU A 413 -6.12 -18.85 -0.61
C LEU A 413 -6.80 -19.26 0.71
N GLU A 414 -6.57 -18.52 1.80
CA GLU A 414 -7.13 -18.86 3.11
C GLU A 414 -8.67 -18.71 3.15
N SER A 415 -9.21 -17.64 2.56
CA SER A 415 -10.66 -17.39 2.54
C SER A 415 -11.41 -18.44 1.73
N THR A 416 -10.91 -18.80 0.54
CA THR A 416 -11.56 -19.77 -0.36
C THR A 416 -11.37 -21.21 0.07
N THR A 417 -10.21 -21.57 0.64
CA THR A 417 -9.87 -22.97 0.93
C THR A 417 -9.85 -23.32 2.42
N GLY A 418 -9.77 -22.31 3.31
CA GLY A 418 -9.57 -22.53 4.74
C GLY A 418 -8.20 -23.09 5.10
N PHE A 419 -7.21 -22.95 4.22
CA PHE A 419 -5.85 -23.46 4.39
C PHE A 419 -4.83 -22.34 4.26
N ARG A 420 -3.81 -22.37 5.12
CA ARG A 420 -2.67 -21.45 5.10
C ARG A 420 -1.43 -22.14 4.59
N TRP A 421 -0.74 -21.50 3.65
CA TRP A 421 0.54 -22.01 3.16
C TRP A 421 1.67 -21.43 4.01
N ASP A 422 2.07 -22.18 5.03
CA ASP A 422 3.06 -21.75 6.01
C ASP A 422 4.28 -22.69 6.05
N TYR A 423 5.48 -22.12 6.21
CA TYR A 423 6.72 -22.83 6.54
C TYR A 423 7.06 -22.60 8.02
N GLY A 424 6.54 -23.47 8.90
CA GLY A 424 6.64 -23.27 10.34
C GLY A 424 5.76 -22.12 10.80
N SER A 425 6.34 -21.06 11.36
CA SER A 425 5.63 -19.85 11.78
C SER A 425 5.59 -18.75 10.72
N PHE A 426 6.12 -19.00 9.53
CA PHE A 426 6.28 -18.00 8.48
C PHE A 426 5.28 -18.25 7.35
N SER A 427 4.53 -17.21 6.95
CA SER A 427 3.69 -17.27 5.74
C SER A 427 4.58 -17.43 4.52
N ALA A 428 4.27 -18.43 3.69
CA ALA A 428 5.05 -18.69 2.49
C ALA A 428 4.95 -17.53 1.50
N LEU A 429 3.78 -16.95 1.29
CA LEU A 429 3.59 -15.82 0.38
C LEU A 429 4.05 -14.49 0.97
N GLU A 430 3.74 -14.20 2.23
CA GLU A 430 3.99 -12.87 2.80
C GLU A 430 5.42 -12.70 3.32
N GLN A 431 6.12 -13.80 3.65
CA GLN A 431 7.45 -13.70 4.28
C GLN A 431 8.55 -14.43 3.50
N VAL A 432 8.26 -15.59 2.90
CA VAL A 432 9.30 -16.38 2.20
C VAL A 432 9.40 -16.02 0.72
N TYR A 433 8.27 -15.92 0.04
CA TYR A 433 8.18 -15.63 -1.39
C TYR A 433 7.75 -14.20 -1.68
N SER A 434 7.54 -13.32 -0.68
CA SER A 434 6.96 -11.98 -0.90
C SER A 434 7.62 -11.22 -2.04
N LEU A 435 8.92 -10.94 -1.96
CA LEU A 435 9.65 -10.24 -3.04
C LEU A 435 9.75 -11.06 -4.34
N ILE A 436 9.79 -12.39 -4.25
CA ILE A 436 9.89 -13.29 -5.42
C ILE A 436 8.57 -13.30 -6.21
N TYR A 437 7.44 -13.15 -5.51
CA TYR A 437 6.10 -13.14 -6.09
C TYR A 437 5.62 -11.74 -6.47
N GLY A 438 6.37 -10.68 -6.16
CA GLY A 438 6.06 -9.31 -6.60
C GLY A 438 5.63 -8.34 -5.50
N GLY A 439 5.85 -8.68 -4.23
CA GLY A 439 5.74 -7.77 -3.09
C GLY A 439 6.89 -6.76 -3.02
N ILE A 440 6.84 -5.89 -2.01
CA ILE A 440 7.80 -4.79 -1.80
C ILE A 440 8.49 -4.92 -0.43
N ASP A 441 9.69 -4.35 -0.30
CA ASP A 441 10.34 -4.13 1.01
C ASP A 441 10.26 -2.66 1.45
N SER A 442 9.61 -1.82 0.64
CA SER A 442 9.48 -0.36 0.80
C SER A 442 10.80 0.42 0.79
N PHE A 443 11.94 -0.26 0.67
CA PHE A 443 13.28 0.30 0.77
C PHE A 443 14.03 0.23 -0.57
N GLY A 444 14.39 -0.99 -1.00
CA GLY A 444 15.08 -1.25 -2.26
C GLY A 444 14.13 -1.61 -3.40
N ILE A 445 12.99 -2.24 -3.07
CA ILE A 445 11.90 -2.57 -3.98
C ILE A 445 10.68 -1.81 -3.48
N THR A 446 10.23 -0.85 -4.29
CA THR A 446 9.23 0.16 -3.88
C THR A 446 7.95 0.13 -4.71
N GLU A 447 7.91 -0.71 -5.74
CA GLU A 447 6.77 -0.89 -6.62
C GLU A 447 6.42 -2.37 -6.69
N ARG A 448 5.12 -2.66 -6.66
CA ARG A 448 4.62 -4.04 -6.80
C ARG A 448 4.71 -4.48 -8.25
N ALA A 449 4.91 -5.78 -8.46
CA ALA A 449 4.79 -6.34 -9.80
C ALA A 449 3.32 -6.38 -10.21
N THR A 450 3.00 -5.75 -11.34
CA THR A 450 1.66 -5.78 -11.95
C THR A 450 1.52 -6.87 -12.99
N ASP A 451 2.64 -7.39 -13.51
CA ASP A 451 2.69 -8.42 -14.55
C ASP A 451 3.33 -9.72 -14.05
N LEU A 452 2.75 -10.85 -14.44
CA LEU A 452 3.27 -12.16 -14.05
C LEU A 452 4.59 -12.48 -14.77
N THR A 453 5.67 -12.63 -14.00
CA THR A 453 6.95 -13.12 -14.52
C THR A 453 7.09 -14.64 -14.43
N THR A 454 8.05 -15.22 -15.16
CA THR A 454 8.40 -16.65 -15.06
C THR A 454 8.76 -17.09 -13.64
N LEU A 455 9.42 -16.21 -12.88
CA LEU A 455 9.80 -16.48 -11.50
C LEU A 455 8.55 -16.54 -10.60
N MET A 456 7.63 -15.59 -10.75
CA MET A 456 6.35 -15.56 -10.02
C MET A 456 5.49 -16.78 -10.37
N SER A 457 5.43 -17.18 -11.64
CA SER A 457 4.73 -18.41 -12.07
C SER A 457 5.29 -19.68 -11.41
N SER A 458 6.59 -19.70 -11.10
CA SER A 458 7.21 -20.79 -10.35
C SER A 458 6.74 -20.82 -8.89
N VAL A 459 6.48 -19.66 -8.28
CA VAL A 459 5.88 -19.57 -6.94
C VAL A 459 4.44 -20.07 -6.96
N VAL A 460 3.60 -19.64 -7.92
CA VAL A 460 2.23 -20.15 -8.08
C VAL A 460 2.22 -21.67 -8.24
N THR A 461 3.16 -22.20 -9.02
CA THR A 461 3.32 -23.64 -9.21
C THR A 461 3.75 -24.34 -7.91
N ALA A 462 4.67 -23.77 -7.15
CA ALA A 462 5.09 -24.30 -5.85
C ALA A 462 3.91 -24.31 -4.86
N MET A 463 3.22 -23.17 -4.72
CA MET A 463 2.01 -23.03 -3.92
C MET A 463 1.03 -24.16 -4.26
N ALA A 464 0.62 -24.25 -5.52
CA ALA A 464 -0.38 -25.21 -5.93
C ALA A 464 0.05 -26.66 -5.68
N ASN A 465 1.31 -27.00 -5.92
CA ASN A 465 1.84 -28.34 -5.68
C ASN A 465 1.85 -28.72 -4.19
N GLU A 466 2.14 -27.75 -3.32
CA GLU A 466 2.24 -27.98 -1.88
C GLU A 466 0.88 -27.97 -1.18
N VAL A 467 -0.05 -27.11 -1.61
CA VAL A 467 -1.31 -26.88 -0.88
C VAL A 467 -2.48 -27.75 -1.34
N SER A 468 -2.51 -28.20 -2.59
CA SER A 468 -3.73 -28.83 -3.15
C SER A 468 -4.10 -30.15 -2.47
N CYS A 469 -3.10 -30.96 -2.13
CA CYS A 469 -3.35 -32.21 -1.41
C CYS A 469 -3.78 -31.99 0.05
N PRO A 470 -3.07 -31.18 0.88
CA PRO A 470 -3.53 -30.88 2.23
C PRO A 470 -4.93 -30.25 2.25
N ILE A 471 -5.23 -29.30 1.36
CA ILE A 471 -6.57 -28.71 1.23
C ILE A 471 -7.63 -29.80 1.02
N THR A 472 -7.39 -30.68 0.05
CA THR A 472 -8.36 -31.75 -0.27
C THR A 472 -8.49 -32.74 0.88
N ALA A 473 -7.38 -33.11 1.53
CA ALA A 473 -7.38 -34.02 2.67
C ALA A 473 -8.06 -33.41 3.92
N GLN A 474 -7.93 -32.10 4.14
CA GLN A 474 -8.62 -31.35 5.18
C GLN A 474 -10.12 -31.36 4.95
N GLU A 475 -10.55 -30.98 3.75
CA GLU A 475 -11.97 -30.89 3.41
C GLU A 475 -12.70 -32.22 3.56
N PHE A 476 -12.13 -33.32 3.04
CA PHE A 476 -12.75 -34.65 3.24
C PHE A 476 -12.65 -35.16 4.69
N GLY A 477 -11.77 -34.58 5.51
CA GLY A 477 -11.73 -34.80 6.96
C GLY A 477 -12.86 -34.12 7.73
N LEU A 478 -13.48 -33.09 7.15
CA LEU A 478 -14.64 -32.40 7.69
C LEU A 478 -15.95 -33.13 7.35
N SER A 479 -17.00 -32.86 8.14
CA SER A 479 -18.35 -33.25 7.76
C SER A 479 -18.79 -32.49 6.49
N GLN A 480 -19.58 -33.13 5.63
CA GLN A 480 -19.94 -32.56 4.32
C GLN A 480 -20.54 -31.15 4.40
N SER A 481 -21.34 -30.84 5.42
CA SER A 481 -21.94 -29.52 5.63
C SER A 481 -20.94 -28.42 6.07
N GLN A 482 -19.72 -28.78 6.46
CA GLN A 482 -18.67 -27.85 6.86
C GLN A 482 -17.62 -27.63 5.75
N ARG A 483 -17.71 -28.38 4.64
CA ARG A 483 -16.78 -28.30 3.52
C ARG A 483 -17.01 -27.03 2.70
N LYS A 484 -15.94 -26.32 2.37
CA LYS A 484 -15.98 -25.16 1.47
C LYS A 484 -15.91 -25.57 0.00
N LEU A 485 -15.14 -26.60 -0.34
CA LEU A 485 -14.80 -26.97 -1.72
C LEU A 485 -15.51 -28.23 -2.21
N PHE A 486 -15.81 -29.17 -1.31
CA PHE A 486 -16.43 -30.46 -1.69
C PHE A 486 -17.81 -30.74 -1.05
N PRO A 487 -18.79 -29.81 -1.11
CA PRO A 487 -20.08 -29.99 -0.46
C PRO A 487 -21.00 -31.00 -1.15
N PHE A 488 -20.73 -31.39 -2.40
CA PHE A 488 -21.64 -32.24 -3.19
C PHE A 488 -21.16 -33.68 -3.38
N VAL A 489 -19.96 -34.02 -2.91
CA VAL A 489 -19.32 -35.33 -3.15
C VAL A 489 -18.76 -35.95 -1.89
N GLU A 490 -18.55 -37.26 -1.93
CA GLU A 490 -17.83 -38.05 -0.94
C GLU A 490 -16.69 -38.82 -1.61
N LEU A 491 -15.78 -39.42 -0.81
CA LEU A 491 -14.70 -40.27 -1.35
C LEU A 491 -15.24 -41.51 -2.11
N THR A 492 -16.51 -41.85 -1.92
CA THR A 492 -17.23 -42.92 -2.64
C THR A 492 -17.95 -42.44 -3.90
N SER A 493 -17.92 -41.13 -4.20
CA SER A 493 -18.45 -40.54 -5.42
C SER A 493 -17.46 -40.75 -6.58
N LEU A 494 -17.72 -41.77 -7.40
CA LEU A 494 -16.88 -42.18 -8.52
C LEU A 494 -17.47 -41.68 -9.85
N PRO A 495 -16.65 -41.48 -10.90
CA PRO A 495 -17.15 -41.16 -12.24
C PRO A 495 -18.20 -42.15 -12.75
N THR A 496 -18.12 -43.41 -12.31
CA THR A 496 -19.00 -44.50 -12.75
C THR A 496 -20.33 -44.59 -11.99
N ASN A 497 -20.48 -43.93 -10.84
CA ASN A 497 -21.67 -44.05 -9.99
C ASN A 497 -22.29 -42.71 -9.56
N SER A 498 -21.58 -41.59 -9.71
CA SER A 498 -21.94 -40.28 -9.14
C SER A 498 -21.62 -39.10 -10.06
N GLU A 499 -21.70 -39.28 -11.38
CA GLU A 499 -21.37 -38.25 -12.37
C GLU A 499 -22.05 -36.89 -12.10
N THR A 500 -23.37 -36.88 -11.86
CA THR A 500 -24.11 -35.64 -11.58
C THR A 500 -23.58 -34.90 -10.35
N ALA A 501 -23.24 -35.62 -9.27
CA ALA A 501 -22.71 -35.01 -8.06
C ALA A 501 -21.30 -34.42 -8.28
N ILE A 502 -20.46 -35.13 -9.04
CA ILE A 502 -19.12 -34.65 -9.42
C ILE A 502 -19.23 -33.39 -10.27
N ARG A 503 -20.10 -33.37 -11.28
CA ARG A 503 -20.34 -32.18 -12.12
C ARG A 503 -20.84 -30.99 -11.32
N ASN A 504 -21.78 -31.19 -10.39
CA ASN A 504 -22.23 -30.13 -9.48
C ASN A 504 -21.09 -29.61 -8.59
N ASN A 505 -20.20 -30.49 -8.13
CA ASN A 505 -19.04 -30.06 -7.36
C ASN A 505 -18.01 -29.32 -8.21
N ILE A 506 -17.81 -29.70 -9.47
CA ILE A 506 -16.95 -28.97 -10.41
C ILE A 506 -17.51 -27.55 -10.63
N GLN A 507 -18.80 -27.43 -10.91
CA GLN A 507 -19.46 -26.12 -11.05
C GLN A 507 -19.26 -25.25 -9.80
N HIS A 508 -19.37 -25.85 -8.60
CA HIS A 508 -19.09 -25.17 -7.34
C HIS A 508 -17.64 -24.69 -7.21
N LEU A 509 -16.66 -25.51 -7.63
CA LEU A 509 -15.25 -25.12 -7.62
C LEU A 509 -14.95 -23.98 -8.61
N HIS A 510 -15.50 -24.02 -9.83
CA HIS A 510 -15.37 -22.93 -10.80
C HIS A 510 -15.93 -21.61 -10.24
N SER A 511 -17.10 -21.65 -9.60
CA SER A 511 -17.66 -20.47 -8.95
C SER A 511 -16.84 -19.99 -7.75
N THR A 512 -16.34 -20.91 -6.91
CA THR A 512 -15.66 -20.56 -5.65
C THR A 512 -14.21 -20.12 -5.85
N LEU A 513 -13.49 -20.75 -6.78
CA LEU A 513 -12.06 -20.50 -6.99
C LEU A 513 -11.80 -19.53 -8.15
N LEU A 514 -12.63 -19.57 -9.21
CA LEU A 514 -12.39 -18.81 -10.44
C LEU A 514 -13.45 -17.72 -10.68
N GLY A 515 -14.45 -17.59 -9.82
CA GLY A 515 -15.53 -16.60 -9.95
C GLY A 515 -16.51 -16.87 -11.10
N GLU A 516 -16.51 -18.08 -11.67
CA GLU A 516 -17.26 -18.35 -12.90
C GLU A 516 -18.67 -18.89 -12.63
N ALA A 517 -19.68 -18.28 -13.26
CA ALA A 517 -21.06 -18.72 -13.22
C ALA A 517 -21.40 -19.58 -14.45
N LEU A 518 -20.95 -20.83 -14.46
CA LEU A 518 -21.12 -21.78 -15.58
C LEU A 518 -22.32 -22.70 -15.41
N ALA A 519 -22.92 -23.18 -16.50
CA ALA A 519 -23.92 -24.25 -16.45
C ALA A 519 -23.25 -25.62 -16.25
N THR A 520 -23.95 -26.60 -15.66
CA THR A 520 -23.39 -27.94 -15.40
C THR A 520 -23.02 -28.75 -16.65
N ASN A 521 -23.48 -28.31 -17.82
CA ASN A 521 -23.20 -28.87 -19.15
C ASN A 521 -22.40 -27.90 -20.02
N ASP A 522 -21.75 -26.91 -19.41
CA ASP A 522 -20.80 -26.03 -20.09
C ASP A 522 -19.55 -26.83 -20.52
N ALA A 523 -18.94 -26.43 -21.64
CA ALA A 523 -17.77 -27.10 -22.18
C ALA A 523 -16.58 -27.12 -21.20
N GLU A 524 -16.46 -26.09 -20.36
CA GLU A 524 -15.40 -26.01 -19.36
C GLU A 524 -15.66 -26.99 -18.19
N ILE A 525 -16.93 -27.16 -17.80
CA ILE A 525 -17.33 -28.17 -16.81
C ILE A 525 -17.11 -29.58 -17.37
N ASP A 526 -17.41 -29.80 -18.65
CA ASP A 526 -17.10 -31.06 -19.35
C ASP A 526 -15.59 -31.35 -19.34
N ALA A 527 -14.76 -30.36 -19.67
CA ALA A 527 -13.30 -30.50 -19.67
C ALA A 527 -12.74 -30.87 -18.29
N THR A 528 -13.20 -30.20 -17.23
CA THR A 528 -12.78 -30.50 -15.86
C THR A 528 -13.27 -31.88 -15.41
N PHE A 529 -14.48 -32.31 -15.81
CA PHE A 529 -14.99 -33.65 -15.51
C PHE A 529 -14.18 -34.75 -16.22
N ASP A 530 -13.84 -34.52 -17.48
CA ASP A 530 -13.01 -35.44 -18.27
C ASP A 530 -11.61 -35.56 -17.68
N LEU A 531 -11.02 -34.45 -17.23
CA LEU A 531 -9.73 -34.45 -16.53
C LEU A 531 -9.80 -35.25 -15.23
N PHE A 532 -10.82 -35.02 -14.39
CA PHE A 532 -11.02 -35.76 -13.14
C PHE A 532 -11.14 -37.27 -13.42
N SER A 533 -11.96 -37.64 -14.40
CA SER A 533 -12.18 -39.02 -14.81
C SER A 533 -10.93 -39.69 -15.37
N ALA A 534 -10.15 -38.96 -16.18
CA ALA A 534 -8.90 -39.44 -16.75
C ALA A 534 -7.84 -39.69 -15.65
N ILE A 535 -7.70 -38.78 -14.70
CA ILE A 535 -6.77 -38.92 -13.56
C ILE A 535 -7.18 -40.12 -12.71
N TRP A 536 -8.47 -40.23 -12.35
CA TRP A 536 -8.98 -41.35 -11.57
C TRP A 536 -8.72 -42.70 -12.25
N ASN A 537 -9.01 -42.81 -13.54
CA ASN A 537 -8.73 -44.03 -14.33
C ASN A 537 -7.24 -44.34 -14.40
N ALA A 538 -6.38 -43.34 -14.59
CA ALA A 538 -4.93 -43.52 -14.63
C ALA A 538 -4.38 -44.02 -13.28
N ARG A 539 -4.92 -43.53 -12.16
CA ARG A 539 -4.54 -44.00 -10.81
C ARG A 539 -4.92 -45.46 -10.58
N LEU A 540 -6.11 -45.88 -11.01
CA LEU A 540 -6.53 -47.27 -10.96
C LEU A 540 -5.68 -48.18 -11.85
N ALA A 541 -5.41 -47.75 -13.09
CA ALA A 541 -4.57 -48.49 -14.03
C ALA A 541 -3.13 -48.65 -13.51
N ALA A 542 -2.61 -47.65 -12.81
CA ALA A 542 -1.31 -47.68 -12.15
C ALA A 542 -1.30 -48.48 -10.83
N ASN A 543 -2.44 -49.03 -10.40
CA ASN A 543 -2.60 -49.80 -9.16
C ASN A 543 -2.04 -49.06 -7.94
N LYS A 544 -2.35 -47.76 -7.83
CA LYS A 544 -1.91 -46.92 -6.72
C LYS A 544 -2.46 -47.44 -5.39
N GLY A 545 -1.64 -47.39 -4.35
CA GLY A 545 -2.03 -47.79 -3.00
C GLY A 545 -3.10 -46.87 -2.41
N SER A 546 -3.77 -47.33 -1.35
CA SER A 546 -4.80 -46.54 -0.66
C SER A 546 -4.23 -45.40 0.16
N ASN A 547 -2.93 -45.39 0.47
CA ASN A 547 -2.34 -44.33 1.29
C ASN A 547 -2.32 -43.02 0.51
N VAL A 548 -2.81 -41.94 1.11
CA VAL A 548 -2.78 -40.60 0.54
C VAL A 548 -1.34 -40.10 0.43
N VAL A 549 -0.48 -40.49 1.37
CA VAL A 549 0.97 -40.20 1.37
C VAL A 549 1.76 -41.45 1.00
N SER A 550 2.73 -41.30 0.11
CA SER A 550 3.69 -42.35 -0.23
C SER A 550 5.06 -41.75 -0.59
N ASP A 551 6.09 -42.60 -0.68
CA ASP A 551 7.43 -42.20 -1.11
C ASP A 551 7.47 -41.49 -2.47
N SER A 552 6.47 -41.75 -3.32
CA SER A 552 6.35 -41.16 -4.66
C SER A 552 5.30 -40.04 -4.77
N GLU A 553 4.45 -39.86 -3.75
CA GLU A 553 3.35 -38.92 -3.74
C GLU A 553 3.25 -38.31 -2.35
N ILE A 554 3.87 -37.15 -2.16
CA ILE A 554 3.87 -36.44 -0.88
C ILE A 554 2.54 -35.68 -0.72
N CYS A 555 1.99 -35.69 0.50
CA CYS A 555 0.89 -34.83 0.94
C CYS A 555 1.28 -34.31 2.32
N ILE A 556 1.33 -33.00 2.50
CA ILE A 556 1.61 -32.42 3.82
C ILE A 556 0.37 -32.67 4.68
N THR A 557 0.52 -33.33 5.82
CA THR A 557 -0.61 -33.64 6.72
C THR A 557 -0.36 -33.20 8.16
N GLU A 558 0.87 -32.79 8.47
CA GLU A 558 1.29 -32.40 9.83
C GLU A 558 0.56 -31.16 10.34
N ASN A 559 0.21 -30.23 9.45
CA ASN A 559 -0.49 -28.98 9.77
C ASN A 559 -1.99 -29.04 9.40
N VAL A 560 -2.53 -30.22 9.09
CA VAL A 560 -3.94 -30.40 8.72
C VAL A 560 -4.70 -30.96 9.90
N ALA A 561 -5.84 -30.35 10.25
CA ALA A 561 -6.74 -30.90 11.25
C ALA A 561 -7.50 -32.10 10.68
N ASN A 562 -7.36 -33.28 11.32
CA ASN A 562 -8.04 -34.53 10.94
C ASN A 562 -7.87 -34.93 9.46
N PRO A 563 -6.63 -35.06 8.95
CA PRO A 563 -6.40 -35.36 7.55
C PRO A 563 -6.91 -36.76 7.19
N VAL A 564 -7.53 -36.90 6.02
CA VAL A 564 -7.75 -38.22 5.42
C VAL A 564 -6.41 -38.82 5.01
N LEU A 565 -6.01 -39.92 5.64
CA LEU A 565 -4.73 -40.60 5.38
C LEU A 565 -4.85 -41.76 4.39
N THR A 566 -6.05 -42.27 4.16
CA THR A 566 -6.30 -43.41 3.27
C THR A 566 -7.56 -43.21 2.44
N ASP A 567 -7.47 -43.50 1.15
CA ASP A 567 -8.57 -43.55 0.20
C ASP A 567 -8.33 -44.67 -0.82
N SER A 568 -9.04 -45.80 -0.66
CA SER A 568 -8.95 -46.92 -1.61
C SER A 568 -9.59 -46.61 -2.96
N ASN A 569 -10.47 -45.61 -3.03
CA ASN A 569 -11.18 -45.25 -4.25
C ASN A 569 -10.39 -44.30 -5.14
N GLN A 570 -9.23 -43.78 -4.68
CA GLN A 570 -8.39 -42.85 -5.43
C GLN A 570 -9.08 -41.51 -5.78
N THR A 571 -10.19 -41.18 -5.12
CA THR A 571 -11.00 -39.97 -5.32
C THR A 571 -10.28 -38.72 -4.82
N LEU A 572 -9.67 -38.78 -3.63
CA LEU A 572 -9.00 -37.65 -2.98
C LEU A 572 -7.86 -37.10 -3.84
N ARG A 573 -6.98 -37.97 -4.34
CA ARG A 573 -5.84 -37.56 -5.17
C ARG A 573 -6.27 -37.05 -6.54
N SER A 574 -7.40 -37.53 -7.08
CA SER A 574 -7.99 -36.97 -8.30
C SER A 574 -8.50 -35.55 -8.05
N TRP A 575 -9.20 -35.30 -6.94
CA TRP A 575 -9.63 -33.95 -6.57
C TRP A 575 -8.46 -33.01 -6.27
N ALA A 576 -7.41 -33.49 -5.59
CA ALA A 576 -6.21 -32.70 -5.33
C ALA A 576 -5.54 -32.23 -6.63
N ALA A 577 -5.61 -33.01 -7.71
CA ALA A 577 -5.12 -32.59 -9.01
C ALA A 577 -6.02 -31.54 -9.69
N ILE A 578 -7.35 -31.63 -9.51
CA ILE A 578 -8.28 -30.59 -9.97
C ILE A 578 -8.05 -29.27 -9.23
N VAL A 579 -7.91 -29.31 -7.91
CA VAL A 579 -7.59 -28.13 -7.10
C VAL A 579 -6.26 -27.52 -7.56
N ASN A 580 -5.23 -28.34 -7.77
CA ASN A 580 -3.92 -27.88 -8.26
C ASN A 580 -4.03 -27.15 -9.60
N TYR A 581 -4.80 -27.71 -10.53
CA TYR A 581 -5.04 -27.09 -11.82
C TYR A 581 -5.75 -25.73 -11.67
N MET A 582 -6.84 -25.68 -10.89
CA MET A 582 -7.65 -24.48 -10.73
C MET A 582 -6.90 -23.34 -10.03
N ILE A 583 -6.17 -23.61 -8.96
CA ILE A 583 -5.44 -22.53 -8.23
C ILE A 583 -4.17 -22.06 -8.94
N ARG A 584 -3.81 -22.69 -10.07
CA ARG A 584 -2.77 -22.20 -11.00
C ARG A 584 -3.35 -21.40 -12.16
N ASP A 585 -4.67 -21.38 -12.30
CA ASP A 585 -5.32 -20.62 -13.34
C ASP A 585 -5.09 -19.12 -13.15
N TYR A 586 -5.01 -18.39 -14.26
CA TYR A 586 -4.82 -16.94 -14.23
C TYR A 586 -5.91 -16.24 -13.41
N LYS A 587 -7.17 -16.73 -13.46
CA LYS A 587 -8.32 -16.20 -12.71
C LYS A 587 -8.20 -16.39 -11.20
N PHE A 588 -7.42 -17.38 -10.74
CA PHE A 588 -7.19 -17.54 -9.31
C PHE A 588 -6.21 -16.48 -8.78
N ILE A 589 -5.24 -16.07 -9.60
CA ILE A 589 -4.17 -15.15 -9.19
C ILE A 589 -4.41 -13.69 -9.61
N HIS A 590 -5.51 -13.39 -10.30
CA HIS A 590 -5.95 -12.02 -10.60
C HIS A 590 -7.33 -11.73 -9.99
N GLU A 591 -7.66 -10.45 -9.84
CA GLU A 591 -9.01 -9.91 -9.52
C GLU A 591 -9.34 -8.69 -10.37
#